data_AF-J3I1H8-F1
#
_entry.id   AF-J3I1H8-F1
#
_cell.length_a   1.000
_cell.length_b   1.000
_cell.length_c   1.000
_cell.angle_alpha   90.00
_cell.angle_beta   90.00
_cell.angle_gamma   90.00
#
_symmetry.space_group_name_H-M   'P 1'
#
loop_
_entity.id
_entity.type
_entity.pdbx_description
1 polymer ?
#
loop_
_entity_poly.entity_id
_entity_poly.type
_entity_poly.pdbx_seq_one_letter_code
_entity_poly.pdbx_strand_id
1 'polypeptide(L)' 'MPAGARLQDRRARDIWDADFLYGPRDASGADTYVLCEINASSCFAIPDEAPAAIARTVKLRLSLT' A
#
# COMPACT_ATOMS: atom_id res chain seq x y z
N MET A 1 12.51 14.31 8.04
CA MET A 1 11.13 13.98 7.57
C MET A 1 10.12 14.62 8.53
N PRO A 2 8.91 15.03 8.10
CA PRO A 2 7.89 15.61 9.00
C PRO A 2 7.42 14.59 10.05
N ALA A 3 6.79 15.06 11.13
CA ALA A 3 6.19 14.19 12.15
C ALA A 3 5.08 13.33 11.52
N GLY A 4 5.35 12.04 11.35
CA GLY A 4 4.53 11.13 10.54
C GLY A 4 5.02 11.12 9.09
N ALA A 5 5.93 10.21 8.78
CA ALA A 5 6.51 10.07 7.46
C ALA A 5 6.20 8.68 6.88
N ARG A 6 5.72 8.66 5.63
CA ARG A 6 5.42 7.44 4.88
C ARG A 6 6.41 7.26 3.74
N LEU A 7 7.08 6.11 3.69
CA LEU A 7 7.93 5.68 2.57
C LEU A 7 7.14 4.71 1.70
N GLN A 8 7.16 4.86 0.36
CA GLN A 8 6.39 3.99 -0.56
C GLN A 8 7.21 3.66 -1.81
N ASP A 9 7.12 2.40 -2.27
CA ASP A 9 7.53 1.99 -3.62
C ASP A 9 6.31 1.40 -4.36
N ARG A 10 6.09 1.85 -5.60
CA ARG A 10 4.92 1.47 -6.44
C ARG A 10 5.32 0.80 -7.76
N ARG A 11 6.56 0.34 -7.91
CA ARG A 11 7.10 -0.03 -9.23
C ARG A 11 6.96 -1.49 -9.64
N ALA A 12 6.37 -2.40 -8.86
CA ALA A 12 6.16 -3.77 -9.31
C ALA A 12 5.10 -4.52 -8.49
N ARG A 13 4.94 -5.82 -8.81
CA ARG A 13 4.08 -6.86 -8.21
C ARG A 13 3.98 -6.82 -6.68
N ASP A 14 4.98 -6.23 -6.02
CA ASP A 14 5.04 -6.00 -4.58
C ASP A 14 4.95 -4.50 -4.30
N ILE A 15 3.85 -4.08 -3.69
CA ILE A 15 3.60 -2.71 -3.24
C ILE A 15 3.81 -2.70 -1.73
N TRP A 16 4.63 -1.76 -1.26
CA TRP A 16 4.84 -1.60 0.16
C TRP A 16 4.91 -0.14 0.58
N ASP A 17 4.53 0.09 1.83
CA ASP A 17 4.84 1.30 2.56
C ASP A 17 5.27 1.03 4.00
N ALA A 18 5.90 2.04 4.60
CA ALA A 18 6.26 2.02 6.00
C ALA A 18 6.03 3.40 6.62
N ASP A 19 5.41 3.39 7.80
CA ASP A 19 5.08 4.59 8.56
C ASP A 19 6.02 4.73 9.77
N PHE A 20 6.54 5.94 9.95
CA PHE A 20 7.47 6.28 11.02
C PHE A 20 6.97 7.45 11.86
N LEU A 21 7.13 7.34 13.17
CA LEU A 21 7.01 8.46 14.09
C LEU A 21 8.39 9.06 14.38
N TYR A 22 8.45 10.39 14.44
CA TYR A 22 9.68 11.08 14.79
C TYR A 22 9.96 10.95 16.29
N GLY A 23 11.16 10.50 16.63
CA GLY A 23 11.61 10.27 17.99
C GLY A 23 12.55 11.37 18.51
N PRO A 24 12.94 11.30 19.79
CA PRO A 24 13.96 12.19 20.36
C PRO A 24 15.29 12.06 19.62
N ARG A 25 16.07 13.14 19.50
CA ARG A 25 17.42 13.03 18.95
C ARG A 25 18.28 12.10 19.81
N ASP A 26 19.19 11.37 19.17
CA ASP A 26 20.15 10.52 19.90
C ASP A 26 21.24 11.35 20.60
N ALA A 27 22.17 10.69 21.29
CA ALA A 27 23.25 11.35 22.02
C ALA A 27 24.20 12.16 21.12
N SER A 28 24.25 11.86 19.82
CA SER A 28 25.02 12.62 18.81
C SER A 28 24.23 13.79 18.22
N GLY A 29 22.95 13.92 18.60
CA GLY A 29 22.03 14.91 18.05
C GLY A 29 21.39 14.47 16.73
N ALA A 30 21.53 13.22 16.30
CA ALA A 30 20.91 12.74 15.07
C ALA A 30 19.40 12.52 15.25
N ASP A 31 18.63 12.75 14.19
CA ASP A 31 17.20 12.44 14.14
C ASP A 31 16.97 10.94 14.37
N THR A 32 16.02 10.58 15.23
CA THR A 32 15.59 9.18 15.38
C THR A 32 14.15 9.01 14.94
N TYR A 33 13.80 7.79 14.56
CA TYR A 33 12.47 7.42 14.12
C TYR A 33 12.10 6.05 14.68
N VAL A 34 10.84 5.90 15.08
CA VAL A 34 10.28 4.61 15.47
C VAL A 34 9.46 4.10 14.30
N LEU A 35 9.79 2.90 13.81
CA LEU A 35 8.95 2.19 12.85
C LEU A 35 7.64 1.79 13.55
N CYS A 36 6.51 2.19 12.97
CA CYS A 36 5.19 1.90 13.52
C CYS A 36 4.54 0.71 12.84
N GLU A 37 4.51 0.76 11.51
CA GLU A 37 3.86 -0.25 10.68
C GLU A 37 4.63 -0.41 9.36
N ILE A 38 4.62 -1.64 8.86
CA ILE A 38 4.96 -1.96 7.48
C ILE A 38 3.72 -2.57 6.85
N ASN A 39 3.22 -1.98 5.77
CA ASN A 39 2.23 -2.63 4.93
C ASN A 39 2.92 -3.12 3.67
N ALA A 40 2.87 -4.44 3.44
CA ALA A 40 3.38 -5.05 2.23
C ALA A 40 2.29 -5.92 1.62
N SER A 41 2.07 -5.77 0.32
CA SER A 41 1.11 -6.57 -0.42
C SER A 41 1.70 -6.96 -1.76
N SER A 42 1.49 -8.20 -2.16
CA SER A 42 1.84 -8.68 -3.50
C SER A 42 0.55 -8.87 -4.28
N CYS A 43 0.37 -8.09 -5.34
CA CYS A 43 -0.76 -8.27 -6.26
C CYS A 43 -0.20 -8.80 -7.58
N PHE A 44 -0.68 -9.97 -7.99
CA PHE A 44 -0.53 -10.36 -9.39
C PHE A 44 -1.21 -9.31 -10.26
N ALA A 45 -0.61 -9.04 -11.42
CA ALA A 45 -1.28 -8.24 -12.44
C ALA A 45 -2.68 -8.82 -12.68
N ILE A 46 -3.70 -7.96 -12.63
CA ILE A 46 -5.05 -8.36 -13.00
C ILE A 46 -4.97 -8.84 -14.45
N PRO A 47 -5.33 -10.10 -14.75
CA PRO A 47 -5.26 -10.60 -16.11
C PRO A 47 -6.20 -9.81 -17.02
N ASP A 48 -5.83 -9.62 -18.28
CA ASP A 48 -6.54 -8.75 -19.23
C ASP A 48 -8.01 -9.17 -19.43
N GLU A 49 -8.35 -10.44 -19.18
CA GLU A 49 -9.70 -10.97 -19.28
C GLU A 49 -10.58 -10.65 -18.05
N ALA A 50 -9.99 -10.35 -16.90
CA ALA A 50 -10.71 -10.13 -15.65
C ALA A 50 -11.69 -8.95 -15.70
N PRO A 51 -11.35 -7.76 -16.27
CA PRO A 51 -12.32 -6.67 -16.40
C PRO A 51 -13.60 -7.09 -17.12
N ALA A 52 -13.46 -7.83 -18.23
CA ALA A 52 -14.61 -8.29 -19.01
C ALA A 52 -15.42 -9.35 -18.25
N ALA A 53 -14.77 -10.27 -17.53
CA ALA A 53 -15.45 -11.28 -16.72
C ALA A 53 -16.22 -10.67 -15.54
N ILE A 54 -15.63 -9.69 -14.85
CA ILE A 54 -16.27 -8.95 -13.76
C ILE A 54 -17.49 -8.20 -14.29
N ALA A 55 -17.36 -7.46 -15.38
CA ALA A 55 -18.46 -6.69 -15.97
C ALA A 55 -19.65 -7.58 -16.35
N ARG A 56 -19.41 -8.75 -16.97
CA ARG A 56 -20.46 -9.73 -17.29
C ARG A 56 -21.16 -10.24 -16.04
N THR A 57 -20.40 -10.58 -15.00
CA THR A 57 -20.93 -11.11 -13.74
C THR A 57 -21.81 -10.08 -13.02
N VAL A 58 -21.36 -8.82 -12.99
CA VAL A 58 -22.14 -7.71 -12.42
C VAL A 58 -23.44 -7.51 -13.18
N LYS A 59 -23.39 -7.46 -14.52
CA LYS A 59 -24.60 -7.33 -15.37
C LYS A 59 -25.61 -8.45 -15.07
N LEU A 60 -25.15 -9.70 -15.01
CA LEU A 60 -26.02 -10.83 -14.72
C LEU A 60 -26.72 -10.67 -13.37
N ARG A 61 -25.98 -10.32 -12.31
CA ARG A 61 -26.55 -10.14 -10.96
C ARG A 61 -27.57 -9.01 -10.90
N LEU A 62 -27.27 -7.88 -11.55
CA LEU A 62 -28.18 -6.74 -11.59
C LEU A 62 -29.45 -7.03 -12.40
N SER A 63 -29.40 -7.93 -13.40
CA SER A 63 -30.57 -8.35 -14.17
C SER A 63 -31.44 -9.41 -13.49
N LEU A 64 -30.99 -9.97 -12.36
CA LEU A 64 -31.72 -10.93 -11.54
C LEU A 64 -32.40 -10.27 -10.33
N THR A 65 -32.30 -8.94 -10.21
CA THR A 65 -32.94 -8.12 -9.17
C THR A 65 -34.12 -7.38 -9.79
#